data_AF-A0A1E7L6Y1-F1
#
_entry.id   AF-A0A1E7L6Y1-F1
#
_cell.length_a   1.000
_cell.length_b   1.000
_cell.length_c   1.000
_cell.angle_alpha   90.00
_cell.angle_beta   90.00
_cell.angle_gamma   90.00
#
_symmetry.space_group_name_H-M   'P 1'
#
loop_
_entity.id
_entity.type
_entity.pdbx_description
1 polymer ?
#
loop_
_entity_poly.entity_id
_entity_poly.type
_entity_poly.pdbx_seq_one_letter_code
_entity_poly.pdbx_strand_id
1 'polypeptide(L)' 'MSAEPTDPEDFEDTYEEEPEEEPTGFEAPPEDAAEQHADLLRQRDAPLTGREDIEADPADAAEQARVVELNEDEYR' A
#
# COMPACT_ATOMS: atom_id res chain seq x y z
N MET A 1 26.90 -7.67 -17.81
CA MET A 1 25.46 -7.73 -18.11
C MET A 1 24.76 -6.88 -17.07
N SER A 2 23.82 -6.03 -17.46
CA SER A 2 22.96 -5.30 -16.51
C SER A 2 21.67 -6.10 -16.42
N ALA A 3 21.24 -6.46 -15.22
CA ALA A 3 19.97 -7.16 -15.05
C ALA A 3 18.81 -6.24 -15.43
N GLU A 4 17.85 -6.74 -16.20
CA GLU A 4 16.61 -6.03 -16.51
C GLU A 4 15.56 -6.42 -15.46
N PRO A 5 15.07 -5.48 -14.63
CA PRO A 5 14.23 -5.80 -13.47
C PRO A 5 12.85 -6.37 -13.82
N THR A 6 12.49 -6.43 -15.10
CA THR A 6 11.21 -6.98 -15.59
C THR A 6 11.40 -8.30 -16.34
N ASP A 7 12.65 -8.75 -16.56
CA ASP A 7 12.91 -10.04 -17.19
C ASP A 7 12.76 -11.14 -16.12
N PRO A 8 11.74 -12.01 -16.22
CA PRO A 8 11.55 -13.10 -15.25
C PRO A 8 12.70 -14.11 -15.28
N GLU A 9 13.45 -14.23 -16.38
CA GLU A 9 14.56 -15.18 -16.52
C GLU A 9 15.85 -14.69 -15.81
N ASP A 10 15.92 -13.41 -15.41
CA ASP A 10 17.02 -12.86 -14.59
C ASP A 10 16.90 -13.30 -13.11
N PHE A 11 15.74 -13.84 -12.71
CA PHE A 11 15.54 -14.45 -11.41
C PHE A 11 15.77 -15.96 -11.55
N GLU A 12 16.78 -16.49 -10.86
CA GLU A 12 16.91 -17.95 -10.72
C GLU A 12 15.62 -18.47 -10.06
N ASP A 13 14.99 -19.47 -10.69
CA ASP A 13 13.81 -20.18 -10.22
C ASP A 13 14.20 -21.07 -9.02
N THR A 14 14.67 -20.45 -7.92
CA THR A 14 15.17 -21.12 -6.71
C THR A 14 14.02 -21.60 -5.81
N TYR A 15 12.80 -21.69 -6.33
CA TYR A 15 11.68 -22.36 -5.67
C TYR A 15 11.86 -23.88 -5.77
N GLU A 16 13.00 -24.36 -5.29
CA GLU A 16 13.28 -25.78 -5.13
C GLU A 16 12.38 -26.26 -3.98
N GLU A 17 11.16 -26.70 -4.34
CA GLU A 17 10.15 -27.37 -3.51
C GLU A 17 10.18 -26.85 -2.06
N GLU A 18 9.68 -25.62 -1.85
CA GLU A 18 9.50 -25.04 -0.53
C GLU A 18 8.85 -26.10 0.37
N PRO A 19 9.56 -26.63 1.40
CA PRO A 19 8.98 -27.65 2.26
C PRO A 19 7.76 -27.01 2.88
N GLU A 20 6.55 -27.57 2.67
CA GLU A 20 5.27 -27.05 3.18
C GLU A 20 5.53 -26.19 4.42
N GLU A 21 5.64 -24.86 4.26
CA GLU A 21 6.15 -24.04 5.35
C GLU A 21 5.15 -24.21 6.49
N GLU A 22 5.54 -24.96 7.53
CA GLU A 22 4.83 -24.88 8.80
C GLU A 22 4.81 -23.39 9.12
N PRO A 23 3.64 -22.78 9.32
CA PRO A 23 3.48 -21.33 9.33
C PRO A 23 4.54 -20.77 10.27
N THR A 24 5.60 -20.22 9.67
CA THR A 24 6.74 -19.71 10.41
C THR A 24 6.13 -18.62 11.28
N GLY A 25 6.16 -18.83 12.60
CA GLY A 25 5.47 -17.96 13.52
C GLY A 25 5.86 -16.53 13.21
N PHE A 26 4.86 -15.68 12.95
CA PHE A 26 4.95 -14.28 12.55
C PHE A 26 6.38 -13.71 12.54
N GLU A 27 6.93 -13.40 11.37
CA GLU A 27 8.24 -12.75 11.24
C GLU A 27 8.32 -11.38 11.94
N ALA A 28 7.20 -10.87 12.44
CA ALA A 28 7.09 -9.64 13.20
C ALA A 28 6.85 -9.93 14.70
N PRO A 29 7.31 -9.05 15.61
CA PRO A 29 6.88 -9.05 17.01
C PRO A 29 5.36 -9.20 17.17
N PRO A 30 4.87 -9.81 18.27
CA PRO A 30 3.43 -10.08 18.43
C PRO A 30 2.58 -8.81 18.43
N GLU A 31 3.12 -7.68 18.88
CA GLU A 31 2.49 -6.37 18.81
C GLU A 31 2.34 -5.90 17.35
N ASP A 32 3.40 -5.98 16.56
CA ASP A 32 3.40 -5.62 15.14
C ASP A 32 2.45 -6.52 14.33
N ALA A 33 2.44 -7.83 14.61
CA ALA A 33 1.52 -8.79 14.01
C ALA A 33 0.06 -8.46 14.30
N ALA A 34 -0.24 -8.02 15.53
CA ALA A 34 -1.58 -7.60 15.92
C ALA A 34 -2.03 -6.35 15.16
N GLU A 35 -1.13 -5.38 14.95
CA GLU A 35 -1.41 -4.20 14.13
C GLU A 35 -1.65 -4.57 12.65
N GLN A 36 -0.86 -5.48 12.09
CA GLN A 36 -0.99 -5.93 10.70
C GLN A 36 -2.29 -6.67 10.42
N HIS A 37 -2.84 -7.34 11.44
CA HIS A 37 -4.14 -8.01 11.37
C HIS A 37 -5.33 -7.12 11.68
N ALA A 38 -5.10 -5.88 12.12
CA ALA A 38 -6.18 -4.96 12.41
C ALA A 38 -6.91 -4.58 11.11
N ASP A 39 -8.23 -4.47 11.19
CA ASP A 39 -9.04 -4.00 10.07
C ASP A 39 -8.63 -2.57 9.69
N LEU A 40 -8.25 -2.38 8.42
CA LEU A 40 -7.98 -1.05 7.90
C LEU A 40 -9.29 -0.24 7.82
N LEU A 41 -9.24 1.00 8.32
CA LEU A 41 -10.31 1.96 8.07
C LEU A 41 -10.43 2.17 6.55
N ARG A 42 -11.63 1.94 6.02
CA ARG A 42 -11.92 2.09 4.57
C ARG A 42 -12.14 3.54 4.14
N GLN A 43 -11.72 4.52 4.93
CA GLN A 43 -11.68 5.93 4.49
C GLN A 43 -10.56 6.09 3.47
N ARG A 44 -10.81 5.57 2.26
CA ARG A 44 -9.94 5.80 1.11
C ARG A 44 -10.47 7.02 0.37
N ASP A 45 -9.57 7.88 -0.05
CA ASP A 45 -9.90 8.99 -0.93
C ASP A 45 -10.56 8.47 -2.21
N ALA A 46 -11.55 9.20 -2.71
CA ALA A 46 -12.18 8.85 -3.97
C ALA A 46 -11.15 8.96 -5.11
N PRO A 47 -11.11 8.01 -6.06
CA PRO A 47 -10.20 8.10 -7.20
C PRO A 47 -10.50 9.35 -8.02
N LEU A 48 -9.45 10.05 -8.44
CA LEU A 48 -9.56 11.30 -9.18
C LEU A 48 -9.83 11.03 -10.67
N THR A 49 -11.11 11.00 -11.07
CA THR A 49 -11.55 10.49 -12.39
C THR A 49 -11.82 11.57 -13.46
N GLY A 50 -11.69 12.86 -13.12
CA GLY A 50 -12.12 13.98 -13.98
C GLY A 50 -11.03 15.00 -14.32
N ARG A 51 -9.76 14.58 -14.34
CA ARG A 51 -8.63 15.49 -14.55
C ARG A 51 -8.48 15.86 -16.04
N GLU A 52 -8.42 17.15 -16.36
CA GLU A 52 -7.98 17.62 -17.68
C GLU A 52 -6.44 17.71 -17.71
N ASP A 53 -5.82 17.38 -18.85
CA ASP A 53 -4.39 17.06 -19.03
C ASP A 53 -3.37 18.15 -18.58
N ILE A 54 -3.82 19.32 -18.13
CA ILE A 54 -2.99 20.49 -17.81
C ILE A 54 -3.13 21.00 -16.36
N GLU A 55 -3.86 20.32 -15.49
CA GLU A 55 -4.07 20.77 -14.10
C GLU A 55 -3.22 20.02 -13.06
N ALA A 56 -2.25 20.77 -12.50
CA ALA A 56 -1.40 20.47 -11.34
C ALA A 56 -0.64 19.13 -11.37
N ASP A 57 0.42 18.98 -10.57
CA ASP A 57 1.07 17.68 -10.41
C ASP A 57 0.06 16.62 -9.90
N PRO A 58 0.06 15.38 -10.41
CA PRO A 58 -0.84 14.32 -9.98
C PRO A 58 -1.01 14.19 -8.46
N ALA A 59 0.08 14.27 -7.71
CA ALA A 59 0.06 14.21 -6.25
C ALA A 59 -0.63 15.42 -5.63
N ASP A 60 -0.34 16.63 -6.15
CA ASP A 60 -0.93 17.87 -5.65
C ASP A 60 -2.46 17.86 -5.79
N ALA A 61 -3.03 17.51 -6.94
CA ALA A 61 -4.49 17.52 -7.03
C ALA A 61 -5.18 16.31 -6.36
N ALA A 62 -4.46 15.21 -6.11
CA ALA A 62 -4.98 14.18 -5.22
C ALA A 62 -5.14 14.73 -3.79
N GLU A 63 -4.17 15.49 -3.30
CA GLU A 63 -4.26 16.16 -2.00
C GLU A 63 -5.36 17.22 -1.98
N GLN A 64 -5.48 18.05 -3.02
CA GLN A 64 -6.53 19.08 -3.10
C GLN A 64 -7.96 18.51 -3.17
N ALA A 65 -8.11 17.29 -3.69
CA ALA A 65 -9.39 16.61 -3.76
C ALA A 65 -9.75 15.82 -2.49
N ARG A 66 -8.81 15.69 -1.54
CA ARG A 66 -9.06 14.99 -0.28
C ARG A 66 -10.12 15.73 0.53
N VAL A 67 -11.12 14.99 1.00
CA VAL A 67 -12.14 15.51 1.92
C VAL A 67 -11.63 15.32 3.34
N VAL A 68 -11.39 16.43 4.05
CA VAL A 68 -10.99 16.42 5.46
C VAL A 68 -12.25 16.40 6.33
N GLU A 69 -12.36 15.40 7.20
CA GLU A 69 -13.42 15.33 8.20
C GLU A 69 -13.21 16.44 9.25
N LEU A 70 -14.17 17.36 9.36
CA LEU A 70 -14.18 18.43 10.37
C LEU A 70 -14.90 17.92 11.61
N ASN A 71 -14.15 17.67 12.68
CA ASN A 71 -14.73 17.28 13.97
C ASN A 71 -15.09 18.53 14.80
N GLU A 72 -16.21 19.16 14.46
CA GLU A 72 -16.65 20.44 15.04
C GLU A 72 -16.92 20.36 16.56
N ASP A 73 -17.11 19.16 17.09
CA ASP A 73 -17.34 18.89 18.51
C ASP A 73 -16.05 18.91 19.37
N GLU A 74 -14.87 18.80 18.76
CA GLU A 74 -13.57 18.83 19.46
C GLU A 74 -13.06 20.26 19.76
N TYR A 75 -13.69 21.29 19.17
CA TYR A 75 -13.32 22.70 19.31
C TYR A 75 -14.24 23.49 20.27
N ARG A 76 -14.72 22.87 21.35
CA ARG A 76 -15.60 23.51 22.34
C ARG A 76 -14.91 23.73 23.69
#